data_AF-A0A0L6Z8P4-F1
#
_entry.id   AF-A0A0L6Z8P4-F1
#
_cell.length_a   1.000
_cell.length_b   1.000
_cell.length_c   1.000
_cell.angle_alpha   90.00
_cell.angle_beta   90.00
_cell.angle_gamma   90.00
#
_symmetry.space_group_name_H-M   'P 1'
#
loop_
_entity.id
_entity.type
_entity.pdbx_description
1 polymer ?
#
loop_
_entity_poly.entity_id
_entity_poly.type
_entity_poly.pdbx_seq_one_letter_code
_entity_poly.pdbx_strand_id
1 'polypeptide(L)'
;MPSKKICRCGKLIDIDEIMCPQCKERKETKVKEYNKQRGSSYERGYDSKWQRYRIRFLKQNPLCSECLKEGIYTPSKTVDHIVPHKGDMKLFWDRNNHQALCKRHHDINTAKEDGGFGNGA
;
A
#
# COMPACT_ATOMS: atom_id res chain seq x y z
N MET A 1 -2.72 -13.16 -38.07
CA MET A 1 -1.43 -13.06 -37.36
C MET A 1 -1.62 -12.09 -36.20
N PRO A 2 -1.15 -12.38 -34.98
CA PRO A 2 -1.31 -11.46 -33.86
C PRO A 2 -0.57 -10.16 -34.15
N SER A 3 -1.25 -9.03 -33.96
CA SER A 3 -0.64 -7.70 -34.04
C SER A 3 0.47 -7.58 -33.00
N LYS A 4 1.52 -6.85 -33.33
CA LYS A 4 2.70 -6.68 -32.48
C LYS A 4 2.74 -5.28 -31.88
N LYS A 5 3.33 -5.15 -30.69
CA LYS A 5 3.62 -3.86 -30.03
C LYS A 5 5.00 -3.88 -29.37
N ILE A 6 5.47 -2.71 -28.94
CA ILE A 6 6.75 -2.56 -28.26
C ILE A 6 6.54 -2.64 -26.75
N CYS A 7 7.24 -3.56 -26.08
CA CYS A 7 7.37 -3.64 -24.63
C CYS A 7 8.23 -2.46 -24.12
N ARG A 8 8.04 -2.04 -22.86
CA ARG A 8 8.82 -0.94 -22.23
C ARG A 8 10.34 -1.07 -22.33
N CYS A 9 10.87 -2.29 -22.47
CA CYS A 9 12.30 -2.54 -22.66
C CYS A 9 12.78 -2.44 -24.13
N GLY A 10 11.90 -2.08 -25.08
CA GLY A 10 12.20 -1.98 -26.51
C GLY A 10 11.94 -3.25 -27.33
N LYS A 11 11.54 -4.37 -26.71
CA LYS A 11 11.28 -5.65 -27.41
C LYS A 11 9.91 -5.70 -28.07
N LEU A 12 9.84 -6.34 -29.23
CA LEU A 12 8.57 -6.64 -29.90
C LEU A 12 7.84 -7.79 -29.18
N ILE A 13 6.57 -7.59 -28.84
CA ILE A 13 5.69 -8.58 -28.18
C ILE A 13 4.32 -8.61 -28.87
N ASP A 14 3.51 -9.64 -28.58
CA ASP A 14 2.13 -9.68 -29.05
C ASP A 14 1.26 -8.61 -28.35
N ILE A 15 0.23 -8.13 -29.06
CA ILE A 15 -0.60 -7.01 -28.61
C ILE A 15 -1.37 -7.30 -27.32
N ASP A 16 -1.70 -8.57 -27.08
CA ASP A 16 -2.35 -9.09 -25.88
C ASP A 16 -1.40 -9.24 -24.68
N GLU A 17 -0.09 -9.28 -24.90
CA GLU A 17 0.88 -9.35 -23.81
C GLU A 17 1.11 -7.99 -23.15
N ILE A 18 1.15 -7.92 -21.82
CA ILE A 18 1.45 -6.66 -21.10
C ILE A 18 2.97 -6.37 -21.10
N MET A 19 3.80 -7.40 -20.98
CA MET A 19 5.28 -7.31 -20.91
C MET A 19 5.92 -8.54 -21.54
N CYS A 20 7.15 -8.39 -22.05
CA CYS A 20 7.93 -9.53 -22.53
C CYS A 20 8.31 -10.47 -21.37
N PRO A 21 8.61 -11.75 -21.62
CA PRO A 21 8.97 -12.73 -20.59
C PRO A 21 10.10 -12.26 -19.65
N GLN A 22 11.14 -11.63 -20.20
CA GLN A 22 12.27 -11.13 -19.41
C GLN A 22 11.89 -9.97 -18.49
N CYS A 23 10.98 -9.08 -18.92
CA CYS A 23 10.46 -8.02 -18.07
C CYS A 23 9.54 -8.56 -16.97
N LYS A 24 8.76 -9.61 -17.27
CA LYS A 24 7.95 -10.33 -16.28
C LYS A 24 8.86 -10.92 -15.18
N GLU A 25 9.89 -11.68 -15.58
CA GLU A 25 10.85 -12.28 -14.65
C GLU A 25 11.59 -11.23 -13.80
N ARG A 26 12.13 -10.17 -14.42
CA ARG A 26 12.79 -9.08 -13.66
C ARG A 26 11.86 -8.44 -12.63
N LYS A 27 10.59 -8.22 -12.99
CA LYS A 27 9.60 -7.66 -12.06
C LYS A 27 9.34 -8.63 -10.91
N GLU A 28 9.16 -9.91 -11.19
CA GLU A 28 8.94 -10.94 -10.18
C GLU A 28 10.12 -11.06 -9.21
N THR A 29 11.36 -11.07 -9.72
CA THR A 29 12.57 -11.11 -8.89
C THR A 29 12.68 -9.89 -7.99
N LYS A 30 12.48 -8.67 -8.54
CA LYS A 30 12.46 -7.44 -7.72
C LYS A 30 11.41 -7.48 -6.62
N VAL A 31 10.20 -7.95 -6.92
CA VAL A 31 9.12 -8.08 -5.93
C VAL A 31 9.49 -9.11 -4.85
N LYS A 32 10.06 -10.25 -5.23
CA LYS A 32 10.52 -11.29 -4.28
C LYS A 32 11.60 -10.76 -3.35
N GLU A 33 12.60 -10.07 -3.88
CA GLU A 33 13.69 -9.47 -3.09
C GLU A 33 13.16 -8.40 -2.12
N TYR A 34 12.30 -7.50 -2.60
CA TYR A 34 11.65 -6.48 -1.76
C TYR A 34 10.84 -7.13 -0.63
N ASN A 35 10.00 -8.12 -0.93
CA ASN A 35 9.20 -8.81 0.07
C ASN A 35 10.07 -9.56 1.09
N LYS A 36 11.18 -10.16 0.64
CA LYS A 36 12.15 -10.83 1.53
C LYS A 36 12.79 -9.83 2.50
N GLN A 37 13.17 -8.64 2.03
CA GLN A 37 13.77 -7.60 2.87
C GLN A 37 12.76 -6.99 3.86
N ARG A 38 11.51 -6.77 3.42
CA ARG A 38 10.44 -6.20 4.25
C ARG A 38 9.93 -7.16 5.33
N GLY A 39 10.03 -8.47 5.09
CA GLY A 39 9.45 -9.49 5.95
C GLY A 39 7.93 -9.57 5.83
N SER A 40 7.35 -10.56 6.50
CA SER A 40 5.92 -10.80 6.51
C SER A 40 5.16 -9.69 7.25
N SER A 41 3.85 -9.59 6.98
CA SER A 41 2.98 -8.65 7.71
C SER A 41 2.99 -8.92 9.22
N TYR A 42 3.08 -10.20 9.61
CA TYR A 42 3.13 -10.63 11.01
C TYR A 42 4.42 -10.16 11.69
N GLU A 43 5.58 -10.36 11.06
CA GLU A 43 6.88 -9.90 11.60
C GLU A 43 6.94 -8.38 11.74
N ARG A 44 6.20 -7.64 10.91
CA ARG A 44 6.08 -6.18 10.99
C ARG A 44 5.07 -5.69 12.05
N GLY A 45 4.48 -6.58 12.84
CA GLY A 45 3.57 -6.23 13.94
C GLY A 45 2.08 -6.21 13.58
N TYR A 46 1.71 -6.49 12.33
CA TYR A 46 0.30 -6.54 11.89
C TYR A 46 -0.33 -7.92 12.17
N ASP A 47 -0.16 -8.38 13.40
CA ASP A 47 -0.60 -9.69 13.90
C ASP A 47 -2.08 -9.69 14.38
N SER A 48 -2.48 -10.75 15.08
CA SER A 48 -3.83 -10.84 15.65
C SER A 48 -4.15 -9.77 16.71
N LYS A 49 -3.14 -9.27 17.43
CA LYS A 49 -3.29 -8.18 18.41
C LYS A 49 -3.62 -6.89 17.67
N TRP A 50 -2.92 -6.62 16.57
CA TRP A 50 -3.24 -5.50 15.68
C TRP A 50 -4.66 -5.60 15.12
N GLN A 51 -5.08 -6.79 14.65
CA GLN A 51 -6.45 -6.97 14.13
C GLN A 51 -7.53 -6.64 15.17
N ARG A 52 -7.37 -7.12 16.41
CA ARG A 52 -8.31 -6.80 17.51
C ARG A 52 -8.33 -5.31 17.84
N TYR A 53 -7.15 -4.69 17.91
CA TYR A 53 -7.01 -3.25 18.11
C TYR A 53 -7.72 -2.46 17.01
N ARG A 54 -7.43 -2.79 15.74
CA ARG A 54 -8.00 -2.15 14.56
C ARG A 54 -9.53 -2.15 14.58
N ILE A 55 -10.15 -3.30 14.91
CA ILE A 55 -11.62 -3.39 14.98
C ILE A 55 -12.18 -2.43 16.03
N ARG A 56 -11.57 -2.39 17.24
CA ARG A 56 -12.01 -1.48 18.30
C ARG A 56 -11.80 -0.01 17.91
N PHE A 57 -10.66 0.31 17.33
CA PHE A 57 -10.32 1.66 16.91
C PHE A 57 -11.30 2.19 15.84
N LEU A 58 -11.63 1.38 14.83
CA LEU A 58 -12.59 1.76 13.80
C LEU A 58 -14.03 1.91 14.32
N LYS A 59 -14.43 1.13 15.33
CA LYS A 59 -15.72 1.33 16.00
C LYS A 59 -15.79 2.66 16.74
N GLN A 60 -14.68 3.09 17.33
CA GLN A 60 -14.58 4.37 18.05
C GLN A 60 -14.40 5.56 17.11
N ASN A 61 -13.83 5.32 15.92
CA ASN A 61 -13.55 6.32 14.90
C ASN A 61 -14.26 5.94 13.60
N PRO A 62 -15.61 6.00 13.55
CA PRO A 62 -16.40 5.46 12.44
C PRO A 62 -16.27 6.26 11.14
N LEU A 63 -15.70 7.46 11.19
CA LEU A 63 -15.57 8.37 10.06
C LEU A 63 -14.11 8.60 9.70
N CYS A 64 -13.86 8.89 8.42
CA CYS A 64 -12.55 9.25 7.89
C CYS A 64 -12.10 10.62 8.45
N SER A 65 -10.93 10.67 9.10
CA SER A 65 -10.36 11.89 9.68
C SER A 65 -10.13 12.99 8.63
N GLU A 66 -9.66 12.63 7.44
CA GLU A 66 -9.43 13.60 6.36
C GLU A 66 -10.74 14.07 5.72
N CYS A 67 -11.72 13.18 5.51
CA CYS A 67 -13.03 13.61 5.03
C CYS A 67 -13.70 14.57 6.03
N LEU A 68 -13.56 14.32 7.34
CA LEU A 68 -14.12 15.22 8.36
C LEU A 68 -13.52 16.63 8.28
N LYS A 69 -12.21 16.76 8.03
CA LYS A 69 -11.57 18.06 7.78
C LYS A 69 -12.10 18.76 6.54
N GLU A 70 -12.50 17.98 5.52
CA GLU A 70 -13.16 18.45 4.29
C GLU A 70 -14.67 18.74 4.49
N GLY A 71 -15.24 18.52 5.68
CA GLY A 71 -16.67 18.66 5.94
C GLY A 71 -17.54 17.51 5.39
N ILE A 72 -16.91 16.38 5.04
CA ILE A 72 -17.55 15.21 4.42
C ILE A 72 -17.62 14.06 5.43
N TYR A 73 -18.79 13.43 5.53
CA TYR A 73 -19.03 12.31 6.45
C TYR A 73 -18.91 10.97 5.70
N THR A 74 -17.67 10.47 5.55
CA THR A 74 -17.41 9.17 4.92
C THR A 74 -16.99 8.12 5.95
N PRO A 75 -17.54 6.89 5.93
CA PRO A 75 -17.12 5.83 6.82
C PRO A 75 -15.63 5.48 6.69
N SER A 76 -14.96 5.30 7.81
CA SER A 76 -13.60 4.78 7.84
C SER A 76 -13.58 3.28 7.52
N LYS A 77 -12.50 2.83 6.87
CA LYS A 77 -12.30 1.42 6.46
C LYS A 77 -10.94 0.89 6.89
N THR A 78 -9.98 1.76 7.19
CA THR A 78 -8.63 1.37 7.56
C THR A 78 -8.08 2.27 8.66
N VAL A 79 -7.11 1.74 9.38
CA VAL A 79 -6.32 2.48 10.37
C VAL A 79 -4.95 2.64 9.77
N ASP A 80 -4.54 3.89 9.63
CA ASP A 80 -3.29 4.28 9.01
C ASP A 80 -2.35 4.87 10.06
N HIS A 81 -1.05 4.71 9.87
CA HIS A 81 -0.03 5.36 10.68
C HIS A 81 0.21 6.76 10.12
N ILE A 82 0.07 7.81 10.93
CA ILE A 82 0.28 9.21 10.48
C ILE A 82 1.76 9.43 10.10
N VAL A 83 2.66 8.88 10.91
CA VAL A 83 4.09 8.81 10.66
C VAL A 83 4.46 7.35 10.44
N PRO A 84 5.08 7.00 9.28
CA PRO A 84 5.52 5.64 9.01
C PRO A 84 6.47 5.13 10.09
N HIS A 85 6.11 4.01 10.73
CA HIS A 85 6.85 3.49 11.88
C HIS A 85 8.25 2.96 11.51
N LYS A 86 8.50 2.55 10.24
CA LYS A 86 9.80 2.04 9.74
C LYS A 86 10.49 0.99 10.64
N GLY A 87 9.71 0.20 11.38
CA GLY A 87 10.20 -0.81 12.32
C GLY A 87 10.25 -0.37 13.79
N ASP A 88 10.01 0.90 14.11
CA ASP A 88 9.88 1.36 15.49
C ASP A 88 8.54 0.88 16.09
N MET A 89 8.63 -0.10 17.00
CA MET A 89 7.45 -0.68 17.63
C MET A 89 6.79 0.22 18.68
N LYS A 90 7.51 1.21 19.23
CA LYS A 90 6.89 2.20 20.11
C LYS A 90 5.98 3.12 19.30
N LEU A 91 6.49 3.62 18.17
CA LEU A 91 5.74 4.46 17.24
C LEU A 91 4.60 3.68 16.55
N PHE A 92 4.79 2.37 16.30
CA PHE A 92 3.75 1.49 15.77
C PHE A 92 2.53 1.38 16.70
N TRP A 93 2.75 1.31 18.02
CA TRP A 93 1.68 1.16 19.01
C TRP A 93 1.20 2.50 19.60
N ASP A 94 1.77 3.62 19.19
CA ASP A 94 1.32 4.94 19.62
C ASP A 94 -0.07 5.24 19.06
N ARG A 95 -1.05 5.41 19.95
CA ARG A 95 -2.44 5.71 19.57
C ARG A 95 -2.57 7.07 18.88
N ASN A 96 -1.71 8.03 19.24
CA ASN A 96 -1.72 9.35 18.62
C ASN A 96 -1.15 9.32 17.21
N ASN A 97 -0.42 8.26 16.86
CA ASN A 97 0.08 8.02 15.52
C ASN A 97 -0.92 7.25 14.64
N HIS A 98 -2.15 7.00 15.10
CA HIS A 98 -3.17 6.29 14.32
C HIS A 98 -4.28 7.23 13.85
N GLN A 99 -4.67 7.09 12.59
CA GLN A 99 -5.81 7.80 12.01
C GLN A 99 -6.76 6.84 11.30
N ALA A 100 -8.07 7.12 11.38
CA ALA A 100 -9.09 6.32 10.69
C ALA A 100 -9.35 6.92 9.30
N LEU A 101 -9.14 6.16 8.23
CA LEU A 101 -9.27 6.67 6.86
C LEU A 101 -10.29 5.88 6.04
N CYS A 102 -10.91 6.56 5.08
CA CYS A 102 -11.59 5.91 3.97
C CYS A 102 -10.55 5.33 2.98
N LYS A 103 -11.00 4.45 2.08
CA LYS A 103 -10.10 3.85 1.08
C LYS A 103 -9.38 4.90 0.23
N ARG A 104 -10.09 5.93 -0.24
CA ARG A 104 -9.55 6.99 -1.10
C ARG A 104 -8.37 7.71 -0.43
N HIS A 105 -8.56 8.22 0.79
CA HIS A 105 -7.50 8.95 1.50
C HIS A 105 -6.33 8.06 1.89
N HIS A 106 -6.59 6.82 2.29
CA HIS A 106 -5.52 5.86 2.54
C HIS A 106 -4.67 5.61 1.29
N ASP A 107 -5.29 5.34 0.14
CA ASP A 107 -4.56 5.10 -1.11
C ASP A 107 -3.72 6.34 -1.52
N ILE A 108 -4.23 7.55 -1.28
CA ILE A 108 -3.49 8.80 -1.50
C ILE A 108 -2.26 8.90 -0.58
N ASN A 109 -2.40 8.56 0.71
CA ASN A 109 -1.28 8.53 1.64
C ASN A 109 -0.23 7.51 1.22
N THR A 110 -0.63 6.27 0.93
CA THR A 110 0.28 5.22 0.45
C THR A 110 1.02 5.69 -0.81
N ALA A 111 0.33 6.31 -1.76
CA ALA A 111 0.97 6.85 -2.96
C ALA A 111 1.98 7.97 -2.63
N LYS A 112 1.70 8.85 -1.67
CA LYS A 112 2.68 9.88 -1.25
C LYS A 112 3.90 9.28 -0.57
N GLU A 113 3.72 8.24 0.23
CA GLU A 113 4.79 7.57 0.97
C GLU A 113 5.67 6.70 0.08
N ASP A 114 5.05 5.92 -0.82
CA ASP A 114 5.74 4.99 -1.71
C ASP A 114 6.27 5.68 -3.00
N GLY A 115 6.10 7.00 -3.16
CA GLY A 115 6.59 7.76 -4.31
C GLY A 115 5.71 7.69 -5.58
N GLY A 116 4.46 7.28 -5.44
CA GLY A 116 3.44 7.26 -6.48
C GLY A 116 3.49 6.01 -7.37
N PHE A 117 2.37 5.70 -8.01
CA PHE A 117 2.25 4.57 -8.93
C PHE A 117 3.13 4.78 -10.17
N GLY A 118 4.38 4.31 -10.15
CA GLY A 118 5.12 3.95 -11.36
C GLY A 118 6.42 4.67 -11.71
N ASN A 119 7.05 5.45 -10.82
CA ASN A 119 8.30 6.17 -11.14
C ASN A 119 9.53 5.71 -10.33
N GLY A 120 9.62 4.42 -10.04
CA GLY A 120 10.93 3.80 -9.76
C GLY A 120 11.64 3.53 -11.09
N ALA A 121 12.42 4.50 -11.55
CA ALA A 121 13.38 4.34 -12.65
C ALA A 121 14.39 3.23 -12.35
#